data_AF-A0A6G2FUH5-F1
#
_entry.id   AF-A0A6G2FUH5-F1
#
_cell.length_a   1.000
_cell.length_b   1.000
_cell.length_c   1.000
_cell.angle_alpha   90.00
_cell.angle_beta   90.00
_cell.angle_gamma   90.00
#
_symmetry.space_group_name_H-M   'P 1'
#
loop_
_entity.id
_entity.type
_entity.pdbx_description
1 polymer ?
#
loop_
_entity_poly.entity_id
_entity_poly.type
_entity_poly.pdbx_seq_one_letter_code
_entity_poly.pdbx_strand_id
1 'polypeptide(L)'
;MTETALVWFRRDLRVRDNPVLAAATDADADVRQFAVESLAKLGGAAAEETARASADDENPWVRAEAVVALDRLDRCAHADRIADALGDDHHAVRRNAAISTFKRRGEDALSDLLELTDDPSERVREWAAHLLGGIDADRAHAELERLAAEDESSIVRETAVRARDVDAGSFRRQFSGALDESDRTLPGEDDLNRTPDL
;
A
#
# COMPACT_ATOMS: atom_id res chain seq x y z
N MET A 1 -25.86 -40.33 7.35
CA MET A 1 -24.84 -39.38 6.84
C MET A 1 -24.92 -38.16 7.71
N THR A 2 -23.89 -37.92 8.51
CA THR A 2 -23.89 -36.99 9.66
C THR A 2 -23.84 -35.53 9.22
N GLU A 3 -24.52 -34.65 9.98
CA GLU A 3 -24.58 -33.19 9.81
C GLU A 3 -23.22 -32.52 9.54
N THR A 4 -22.12 -33.13 9.98
CA THR A 4 -20.75 -32.66 9.76
C THR A 4 -20.36 -32.65 8.27
N ALA A 5 -20.82 -33.61 7.46
CA ALA A 5 -20.46 -33.67 6.04
C ALA A 5 -21.12 -32.56 5.20
N LEU A 6 -22.29 -32.07 5.63
CA LEU A 6 -22.99 -30.95 4.98
C LEU A 6 -22.32 -29.59 5.24
N VAL A 7 -21.64 -29.42 6.38
CA VAL A 7 -20.93 -28.17 6.72
C VAL A 7 -19.69 -27.98 5.84
N TRP A 8 -18.94 -29.05 5.57
CA TRP A 8 -17.77 -29.00 4.68
C TRP A 8 -18.17 -28.82 3.21
N PHE A 9 -19.19 -29.54 2.73
CA PHE A 9 -19.67 -29.41 1.34
C PHE A 9 -20.28 -28.01 1.05
N ARG A 10 -20.90 -27.37 2.05
CA ARG A 10 -21.52 -26.04 1.91
C ARG A 10 -20.52 -24.89 2.03
N ARG A 11 -19.33 -25.11 2.59
CA ARG A 11 -18.23 -24.14 2.66
C ARG A 11 -17.45 -24.09 1.33
N ASP A 12 -17.23 -25.24 0.71
CA ASP A 12 -16.52 -25.38 -0.58
C ASP A 12 -17.30 -24.82 -1.78
N LEU A 13 -18.63 -24.91 -1.78
CA LEU A 13 -19.46 -24.39 -2.88
C LEU A 13 -19.51 -22.85 -2.92
N ARG A 14 -19.35 -22.15 -1.78
CA ARG A 14 -19.38 -20.68 -1.75
C ARG A 14 -18.16 -20.03 -2.41
N VAL A 15 -17.02 -20.72 -2.44
CA VAL A 15 -15.79 -20.24 -3.08
C VAL A 15 -15.87 -20.42 -4.59
N ARG A 16 -16.45 -21.53 -5.06
CA ARG A 16 -16.60 -21.83 -6.49
C ARG A 16 -17.71 -21.03 -7.19
N ASP A 17 -18.75 -20.64 -6.47
CA ASP A 17 -19.88 -19.88 -7.02
C ASP A 17 -19.72 -18.36 -6.88
N ASN A 18 -18.58 -17.87 -6.36
CA ASN A 18 -18.26 -16.44 -6.34
C ASN A 18 -17.28 -16.12 -7.48
N PRO A 19 -17.74 -15.48 -8.57
CA PRO A 19 -16.90 -15.22 -9.74
C PRO A 19 -15.66 -14.36 -9.40
N VAL A 20 -15.73 -13.53 -8.36
CA VAL A 20 -14.59 -12.69 -7.95
C VAL A 20 -13.51 -13.51 -7.23
N LEU A 21 -13.88 -14.55 -6.47
CA LEU A 21 -12.91 -15.46 -5.86
C LEU A 21 -12.20 -16.33 -6.91
N ALA A 22 -12.91 -16.73 -7.98
CA ALA A 22 -12.28 -17.41 -9.11
C ALA A 22 -11.28 -16.48 -9.83
N ALA A 23 -11.67 -15.22 -10.07
CA ALA A 23 -10.84 -14.22 -10.73
C ALA A 23 -9.53 -13.91 -9.97
N ALA A 24 -9.51 -14.07 -8.64
CA ALA A 24 -8.29 -13.92 -7.84
C ALA A 24 -7.20 -14.97 -8.15
N THR A 25 -7.54 -16.03 -8.89
CA THR A 25 -6.62 -17.09 -9.31
C THR A 25 -6.50 -17.20 -10.83
N ASP A 26 -6.94 -16.15 -11.56
CA ASP A 26 -6.88 -16.13 -13.01
C ASP A 26 -5.42 -16.15 -13.52
N ALA A 27 -5.21 -16.65 -14.74
CA ALA A 27 -3.89 -16.64 -15.36
C ALA A 27 -3.43 -15.21 -15.68
N ASP A 28 -4.37 -14.31 -15.96
CA ASP A 28 -4.10 -12.90 -16.23
C ASP A 28 -3.91 -12.12 -14.93
N ALA A 29 -2.76 -11.45 -14.80
CA ALA A 29 -2.42 -10.70 -13.61
C ALA A 29 -3.30 -9.46 -13.39
N ASP A 30 -3.78 -8.83 -14.47
CA ASP A 30 -4.67 -7.67 -14.35
C ASP A 30 -6.01 -8.11 -13.75
N VAL A 31 -6.52 -9.28 -14.20
CA VAL A 31 -7.73 -9.89 -13.65
C VAL A 31 -7.55 -10.21 -12.16
N ARG A 32 -6.41 -10.79 -11.77
CA ARG A 32 -6.10 -11.04 -10.36
C ARG A 32 -6.04 -9.76 -9.54
N GLN A 33 -5.37 -8.73 -10.04
CA GLN A 33 -5.26 -7.43 -9.37
C GLN A 33 -6.65 -6.83 -9.12
N PHE A 34 -7.50 -6.76 -10.15
CA PHE A 34 -8.87 -6.24 -10.00
C PHE A 34 -9.74 -7.09 -9.07
N ALA A 35 -9.52 -8.41 -9.03
CA ALA A 35 -10.20 -9.29 -8.09
C ALA A 35 -9.80 -8.99 -6.64
N VAL A 36 -8.51 -8.81 -6.35
CA VAL A 36 -8.00 -8.41 -5.02
C VAL A 36 -8.62 -7.09 -4.58
N GLU A 37 -8.58 -6.08 -5.44
CA GLU A 37 -9.17 -4.77 -5.18
C GLU A 37 -10.68 -4.87 -4.86
N SER A 38 -11.41 -5.59 -5.72
CA SER A 38 -12.86 -5.76 -5.60
C SER A 38 -13.24 -6.48 -4.32
N LEU A 39 -12.50 -7.54 -3.97
CA LEU A 39 -12.70 -8.28 -2.71
C LEU A 39 -12.39 -7.39 -1.51
N ALA A 40 -11.31 -6.61 -1.53
CA ALA A 40 -10.96 -5.69 -0.45
C ALA A 40 -12.03 -4.59 -0.24
N LYS A 41 -12.70 -4.16 -1.32
CA LYS A 41 -13.85 -3.24 -1.25
C LYS A 41 -15.07 -3.89 -0.59
N LEU A 42 -15.31 -5.18 -0.82
CA LEU A 42 -16.41 -5.94 -0.21
C LEU A 42 -16.13 -6.35 1.24
N GLY A 43 -14.86 -6.59 1.58
CA GLY A 43 -14.44 -7.01 2.90
C GLY A 43 -14.78 -8.47 3.26
N GLY A 44 -14.50 -8.80 4.52
CA GLY A 44 -14.76 -10.13 5.09
C GLY A 44 -13.62 -11.13 4.90
N ALA A 45 -13.76 -12.29 5.54
CA ALA A 45 -12.69 -13.28 5.67
C ALA A 45 -12.12 -13.78 4.34
N ALA A 46 -12.94 -13.88 3.30
CA ALA A 46 -12.47 -14.30 1.97
C ALA A 46 -11.60 -13.22 1.31
N ALA A 47 -11.91 -11.93 1.52
CA ALA A 47 -11.08 -10.84 1.03
C ALA A 47 -9.73 -10.81 1.76
N GLU A 48 -9.73 -11.04 3.07
CA GLU A 48 -8.52 -11.12 3.89
C GLU A 48 -7.63 -12.30 3.47
N GLU A 49 -8.21 -13.48 3.27
CA GLU A 49 -7.49 -14.66 2.79
C GLU A 49 -6.89 -14.43 1.40
N THR A 50 -7.66 -13.85 0.48
CA THR A 50 -7.16 -13.51 -0.87
C THR A 50 -6.06 -12.47 -0.81
N ALA A 51 -6.22 -11.36 -0.08
CA ALA A 51 -5.20 -10.32 0.03
C ALA A 51 -3.89 -10.88 0.61
N ARG A 52 -3.97 -11.75 1.62
CA ARG A 52 -2.78 -12.41 2.18
C ARG A 52 -2.08 -13.32 1.17
N ALA A 53 -2.83 -14.07 0.37
CA ALA A 53 -2.25 -14.94 -0.65
C ALA A 53 -1.63 -14.13 -1.80
N SER A 54 -2.30 -13.07 -2.26
CA SER A 54 -1.84 -12.22 -3.36
C SER A 54 -0.61 -11.36 -3.01
N ALA A 55 -0.26 -11.24 -1.73
CA ALA A 55 1.00 -10.61 -1.31
C ALA A 55 2.24 -11.42 -1.75
N ASP A 56 2.06 -12.68 -2.15
CA ASP A 56 3.11 -13.57 -2.66
C ASP A 56 2.96 -13.84 -4.18
N ASP A 57 2.17 -13.03 -4.90
CA ASP A 57 1.94 -13.18 -6.33
C ASP A 57 3.22 -12.94 -7.15
N GLU A 58 3.36 -13.66 -8.28
CA GLU A 58 4.49 -13.48 -9.19
C GLU A 58 4.49 -12.08 -9.84
N ASN A 59 3.32 -11.49 -10.05
CA ASN A 59 3.18 -10.18 -10.64
C ASN A 59 3.26 -9.10 -9.55
N PRO A 60 4.20 -8.16 -9.64
CA PRO A 60 4.40 -7.13 -8.62
C PRO A 60 3.22 -6.16 -8.46
N TRP A 61 2.40 -5.96 -9.49
CA TRP A 61 1.22 -5.10 -9.39
C TRP A 61 0.11 -5.77 -8.58
N VAL A 62 -0.04 -7.09 -8.68
CA VAL A 62 -0.93 -7.87 -7.81
C VAL A 62 -0.43 -7.82 -6.37
N ARG A 63 0.89 -7.96 -6.13
CA ARG A 63 1.46 -7.78 -4.79
C ARG A 63 1.24 -6.37 -4.24
N ALA A 64 1.40 -5.34 -5.07
CA ALA A 64 1.20 -3.96 -4.65
C ALA A 64 -0.25 -3.69 -4.26
N GLU A 65 -1.21 -4.25 -5.01
CA GLU A 65 -2.64 -4.19 -4.68
C GLU A 65 -2.96 -5.00 -3.42
N ALA A 66 -2.30 -6.14 -3.21
CA ALA A 66 -2.44 -6.91 -1.98
C ALA A 66 -2.04 -6.10 -0.73
N VAL A 67 -0.96 -5.31 -0.79
CA VAL A 67 -0.58 -4.39 0.31
C VAL A 67 -1.67 -3.35 0.57
N VAL A 68 -2.28 -2.78 -0.47
CA VAL A 68 -3.40 -1.84 -0.34
C VAL A 68 -4.63 -2.53 0.25
N ALA A 69 -4.92 -3.75 -0.19
CA ALA A 69 -6.02 -4.55 0.35
C ALA A 69 -5.82 -4.87 1.85
N LEU A 70 -4.62 -5.29 2.25
CA LEU A 70 -4.30 -5.56 3.66
C LEU A 70 -4.41 -4.28 4.51
N ASP A 71 -3.91 -3.14 4.02
CA ASP A 71 -4.08 -1.82 4.65
C ASP A 71 -5.56 -1.47 4.86
N ARG A 72 -6.38 -1.72 3.83
CA ARG A 72 -7.81 -1.39 3.77
C ARG A 72 -8.65 -2.27 4.71
N LEU A 73 -8.33 -3.56 4.77
CA LEU A 73 -9.09 -4.56 5.52
C LEU A 73 -8.79 -4.47 7.01
N ASP A 74 -7.52 -4.54 7.39
CA ASP A 74 -7.06 -4.37 8.77
C ASP A 74 -5.54 -4.10 8.81
N ARG A 75 -5.16 -2.83 8.63
CA ARG A 75 -3.77 -2.35 8.72
C ARG A 75 -3.06 -2.83 10.00
N CYS A 76 -3.77 -2.91 11.12
CA CYS A 76 -3.17 -3.29 12.40
C CYS A 76 -2.91 -4.79 12.46
N ALA A 77 -3.88 -5.62 12.04
CA ALA A 77 -3.72 -7.07 12.00
C ALA A 77 -2.68 -7.53 10.97
N HIS A 78 -2.42 -6.73 9.94
CA HIS A 78 -1.48 -7.05 8.86
C HIS A 78 -0.18 -6.24 8.90
N ALA A 79 0.10 -5.56 10.01
CA ALA A 79 1.25 -4.67 10.15
C ALA A 79 2.60 -5.32 9.79
N ASP A 80 2.82 -6.57 10.22
CA ASP A 80 4.08 -7.28 9.95
C ASP A 80 4.25 -7.57 8.45
N ARG A 81 3.18 -8.07 7.79
CA ARG A 81 3.23 -8.37 6.35
C ARG A 81 3.41 -7.10 5.51
N ILE A 82 2.81 -5.99 5.94
CA ILE A 82 2.98 -4.68 5.30
C ILE A 82 4.40 -4.16 5.52
N ALA A 83 4.99 -4.35 6.71
CA ALA A 83 6.37 -3.95 6.97
C ALA A 83 7.37 -4.77 6.14
N ASP A 84 7.15 -6.09 6.00
CA ASP A 84 7.98 -6.95 5.13
C ASP A 84 8.00 -6.46 3.67
N ALA A 85 6.88 -5.90 3.19
CA ALA A 85 6.75 -5.38 1.84
C ALA A 85 7.59 -4.11 1.56
N LEU A 86 8.18 -3.48 2.58
CA LEU A 86 9.20 -2.42 2.40
C LEU A 86 10.46 -2.96 1.73
N GLY A 87 10.73 -4.27 1.81
CA GLY A 87 11.87 -4.94 1.19
C GLY A 87 11.57 -5.60 -0.16
N ASP A 88 10.38 -5.40 -0.73
CA ASP A 88 9.98 -6.03 -2.00
C ASP A 88 10.87 -5.56 -3.17
N ASP A 89 11.06 -6.41 -4.19
CA ASP A 89 11.88 -6.08 -5.35
C ASP A 89 11.27 -4.97 -6.24
N HIS A 90 9.96 -4.77 -6.17
CA HIS A 90 9.23 -3.83 -6.99
C HIS A 90 8.84 -2.56 -6.24
N HIS A 91 9.18 -1.43 -6.86
CA HIS A 91 8.99 -0.09 -6.30
C HIS A 91 7.55 0.22 -5.86
N ALA A 92 6.53 -0.25 -6.60
CA ALA A 92 5.13 -0.01 -6.27
C ALA A 92 4.72 -0.69 -4.95
N VAL A 93 5.26 -1.88 -4.67
CA VAL A 93 4.99 -2.62 -3.44
C VAL A 93 5.61 -1.88 -2.25
N ARG A 94 6.90 -1.50 -2.37
CA ARG A 94 7.60 -0.72 -1.34
C ARG A 94 6.93 0.62 -1.04
N ARG A 95 6.50 1.34 -2.09
CA ARG A 95 5.76 2.61 -1.97
C ARG A 95 4.47 2.44 -1.16
N ASN A 96 3.66 1.44 -1.49
CA ASN A 96 2.39 1.17 -0.80
C ASN A 96 2.63 0.76 0.66
N ALA A 97 3.67 -0.04 0.92
CA ALA A 97 4.10 -0.41 2.25
C ALA A 97 4.53 0.81 3.08
N ALA A 98 5.28 1.75 2.50
CA ALA A 98 5.71 2.97 3.16
C ALA A 98 4.52 3.85 3.58
N ILE A 99 3.56 4.04 2.66
CA ILE A 99 2.35 4.81 2.92
C ILE A 99 1.53 4.17 4.04
N SER A 100 1.32 2.84 3.98
CA SER A 100 0.57 2.12 5.01
C SER A 100 1.27 2.18 6.37
N THR A 101 2.59 2.00 6.38
CA THR A 101 3.42 2.10 7.59
C THR A 101 3.32 3.49 8.22
N PHE A 102 3.37 4.55 7.42
CA PHE A 102 3.18 5.92 7.89
C PHE A 102 1.76 6.16 8.42
N LYS A 103 0.71 5.70 7.74
CA LYS A 103 -0.68 5.78 8.24
C LYS A 103 -0.81 5.14 9.62
N ARG A 104 -0.11 4.04 9.88
CA ARG A 104 -0.15 3.33 11.17
C ARG A 104 0.67 4.01 12.25
N ARG A 105 1.90 4.42 11.93
CA ARG A 105 2.94 4.81 12.89
C ARG A 105 3.12 6.32 13.02
N GLY A 106 2.70 7.10 12.02
CA GLY A 106 2.96 8.53 11.95
C GLY A 106 4.45 8.83 12.09
N GLU A 107 4.81 9.59 13.12
CA GLU A 107 6.21 9.95 13.42
C GLU A 107 7.11 8.73 13.70
N ASP A 108 6.55 7.63 14.23
CA ASP A 108 7.32 6.42 14.52
C ASP A 108 7.78 5.70 13.24
N ALA A 109 7.32 6.10 12.05
CA ALA A 109 7.79 5.58 10.75
C ALA A 109 9.13 6.19 10.30
N LEU A 110 9.70 7.15 11.06
CA LEU A 110 10.88 7.91 10.65
C LEU A 110 12.04 7.03 10.18
N SER A 111 12.38 5.96 10.90
CA SER A 111 13.53 5.13 10.52
C SER A 111 13.32 4.44 9.18
N ASP A 112 12.12 3.88 8.97
CA ASP A 112 11.76 3.21 7.71
C ASP A 112 11.79 4.19 6.54
N LEU A 113 11.25 5.41 6.74
CA LEU A 113 11.22 6.44 5.69
C LEU A 113 12.61 6.97 5.32
N LEU A 114 13.50 7.12 6.31
CA LEU A 114 14.88 7.54 6.07
C LEU A 114 15.68 6.48 5.28
N GLU A 115 15.35 5.20 5.39
CA GLU A 115 15.99 4.18 4.55
C GLU A 115 15.50 4.29 3.09
N LEU A 116 14.23 4.63 2.89
CA LEU A 116 13.63 4.76 1.57
C LEU A 116 14.04 6.03 0.81
N THR A 117 14.68 7.02 1.45
CA THR A 117 15.21 8.20 0.76
C THR A 117 16.44 7.90 -0.09
N ASP A 118 17.05 6.73 0.07
CA ASP A 118 18.15 6.23 -0.80
C ASP A 118 17.69 5.10 -1.73
N ASP A 119 16.37 4.89 -1.88
CA ASP A 119 15.82 3.84 -2.73
C ASP A 119 16.22 4.02 -4.21
N PRO A 120 16.52 2.94 -4.96
CA PRO A 120 16.87 3.03 -6.38
C PRO A 120 15.75 3.59 -7.26
N SER A 121 14.49 3.52 -6.81
CA SER A 121 13.35 4.09 -7.52
C SER A 121 13.10 5.54 -7.11
N GLU A 122 13.16 6.44 -8.10
CA GLU A 122 12.73 7.84 -7.96
C GLU A 122 11.38 7.96 -7.25
N ARG A 123 10.41 7.11 -7.63
CA ARG A 123 9.04 7.16 -7.09
C ARG A 123 9.00 6.79 -5.61
N VAL A 124 9.85 5.89 -5.15
CA VAL A 124 9.90 5.55 -3.72
C VAL A 124 10.55 6.69 -2.93
N ARG A 125 11.64 7.27 -3.44
CA ARG A 125 12.28 8.44 -2.82
C ARG A 125 11.35 9.65 -2.74
N GLU A 126 10.57 9.91 -3.81
CA GLU A 126 9.57 10.98 -3.83
C GLU A 126 8.55 10.79 -2.70
N TRP A 127 8.00 9.59 -2.56
CA TRP A 127 7.03 9.29 -1.50
C TRP A 127 7.66 9.32 -0.11
N ALA A 128 8.90 8.87 0.06
CA ALA A 128 9.63 9.00 1.30
C ALA A 128 9.77 10.48 1.70
N ALA A 129 10.20 11.34 0.76
CA ALA A 129 10.28 12.79 0.98
C ALA A 129 8.90 13.39 1.33
N HIS A 130 7.85 12.99 0.62
CA HIS A 130 6.50 13.47 0.88
C HIS A 130 6.04 13.11 2.30
N LEU A 131 6.22 11.86 2.72
CA LEU A 131 5.81 11.37 4.04
C LEU A 131 6.66 11.94 5.18
N LEU A 132 7.96 12.20 4.94
CA LEU A 132 8.85 12.87 5.91
C LEU A 132 8.37 14.28 6.27
N GLY A 133 7.68 14.99 5.36
CA GLY A 133 7.03 16.28 5.68
C GLY A 133 5.97 16.16 6.78
N GLY A 134 5.44 14.95 7.02
CA GLY A 134 4.56 14.65 8.13
C GLY A 134 5.25 14.34 9.46
N ILE A 135 6.58 14.44 9.56
CA ILE A 135 7.36 14.09 10.76
C ILE A 135 8.11 15.31 11.28
N ASP A 136 7.77 15.74 12.50
CA ASP A 136 8.44 16.85 13.18
C ASP A 136 9.67 16.36 13.95
N ALA A 137 10.76 16.10 13.23
CA ALA A 137 12.02 15.63 13.80
C ALA A 137 13.23 16.20 13.06
N ASP A 138 14.28 16.59 13.79
CA ASP A 138 15.52 17.17 13.21
C ASP A 138 16.11 16.32 12.08
N ARG A 139 16.07 14.98 12.25
CA ARG A 139 16.54 14.04 11.23
C ARG A 139 15.71 14.07 9.94
N ALA A 140 14.38 14.24 10.04
CA ALA A 140 13.52 14.37 8.88
C ALA A 140 13.82 15.68 8.13
N HIS A 141 13.96 16.79 8.87
CA HIS A 141 14.31 18.09 8.28
C HIS A 141 15.66 18.06 7.56
N ALA A 142 16.70 17.49 8.20
CA ALA A 142 18.02 17.36 7.61
C ALA A 142 17.99 16.50 6.33
N GLU A 143 17.21 15.42 6.33
CA GLU A 143 17.10 14.55 5.15
C GLU A 143 16.35 15.23 4.00
N LEU A 144 15.28 15.96 4.29
CA LEU A 144 14.58 16.76 3.27
C LEU A 144 15.49 17.85 2.68
N GLU A 145 16.37 18.46 3.49
CA GLU A 145 17.39 19.41 3.00
C GLU A 145 18.39 18.75 2.06
N ARG A 146 18.90 17.56 2.44
CA ARG A 146 19.80 16.78 1.59
C ARG A 146 19.14 16.42 0.26
N LEU A 147 17.93 15.86 0.30
CA LEU A 147 17.18 15.49 -0.90
C LEU A 147 16.94 16.70 -1.80
N ALA A 148 16.52 17.84 -1.25
CA ALA A 148 16.29 19.05 -2.02
C ALA A 148 17.54 19.57 -2.76
N ALA A 149 18.72 19.39 -2.16
CA ALA A 149 19.98 19.87 -2.71
C ALA A 149 20.67 18.86 -3.65
N GLU A 150 20.55 17.56 -3.36
CA GLU A 150 21.46 16.54 -3.89
C GLU A 150 20.78 15.40 -4.65
N ASP A 151 19.46 15.17 -4.51
CA ASP A 151 18.81 14.07 -5.24
C ASP A 151 18.96 14.29 -6.75
N GLU A 152 19.21 13.21 -7.50
CA GLU A 152 19.36 13.25 -8.95
C GLU A 152 18.07 13.70 -9.67
N SER A 153 16.90 13.36 -9.12
CA SER A 153 15.60 13.65 -9.69
C SER A 153 15.12 15.05 -9.32
N SER A 154 14.70 15.83 -10.31
CA SER A 154 14.04 17.12 -10.06
C SER A 154 12.74 16.96 -9.31
N ILE A 155 12.01 15.86 -9.53
CA ILE A 155 10.72 15.60 -8.87
C ILE A 155 10.95 15.41 -7.38
N VAL A 156 11.92 14.57 -7.00
CA VAL A 156 12.27 14.34 -5.59
C VAL A 156 12.77 15.63 -4.94
N ARG A 157 13.66 16.38 -5.60
CA ARG A 157 14.15 17.68 -5.09
C ARG A 157 13.00 18.65 -4.81
N GLU A 158 12.09 18.82 -5.75
CA GLU A 158 10.95 19.72 -5.59
C GLU A 158 9.97 19.24 -4.51
N THR A 159 9.70 17.94 -4.43
CA THR A 159 8.86 17.35 -3.38
C THR A 159 9.47 17.57 -2.01
N ALA A 160 10.79 17.40 -1.86
CA ALA A 160 11.50 17.65 -0.62
C ALA A 160 11.43 19.14 -0.21
N VAL A 161 11.56 20.07 -1.15
CA VAL A 161 11.35 21.51 -0.88
C VAL A 161 9.94 21.76 -0.34
N ARG A 162 8.90 21.26 -1.04
CA ARG A 162 7.51 21.43 -0.61
C ARG A 162 7.24 20.80 0.76
N ALA A 163 7.80 19.62 1.02
CA ALA A 163 7.62 18.88 2.27
C ALA A 163 8.26 19.57 3.49
N ARG A 164 9.20 20.50 3.30
CA ARG A 164 9.76 21.31 4.41
C ARG A 164 8.83 22.43 4.87
N ASP A 165 7.92 22.85 4.00
CA ASP A 165 7.01 23.97 4.25
C ASP A 165 5.64 23.52 4.79
N VAL A 166 5.36 22.21 4.84
CA VAL A 166 4.07 21.70 5.33
C VAL A 166 4.02 21.69 6.86
N ASP A 167 2.86 22.01 7.42
CA ASP A 167 2.59 21.76 8.85
C ASP A 167 2.44 20.24 9.07
N ALA A 168 3.44 19.62 9.72
CA ALA A 168 3.49 18.19 9.94
C ALA A 168 2.22 17.63 10.62
N GLY A 169 1.66 18.37 11.57
CA GLY A 169 0.42 18.00 12.25
C GLY A 169 -0.78 17.97 11.29
N SER A 170 -0.93 18.97 10.43
CA SER A 170 -1.96 19.04 9.39
C SER A 170 -1.78 17.97 8.33
N PHE A 171 -0.54 17.71 7.93
CA PHE A 171 -0.21 16.64 7.00
C PHE A 171 -0.66 15.28 7.55
N ARG A 172 -0.26 14.91 8.77
CA ARG A 172 -0.65 13.63 9.38
C ARG A 172 -2.15 13.46 9.50
N ARG A 173 -2.92 14.54 9.71
CA ARG A 173 -4.39 14.47 9.77
C ARG A 173 -5.03 13.97 8.47
N GLN A 174 -4.36 14.14 7.33
CA GLN A 174 -4.82 13.61 6.04
C GLN A 174 -4.74 12.07 5.99
N PHE A 175 -3.88 11.48 6.81
CA PHE A 175 -3.65 10.03 6.88
C PHE A 175 -4.35 9.34 8.07
N SER A 176 -4.84 10.12 9.05
CA SER A 176 -5.49 9.61 10.26
C SER A 176 -7.02 9.50 10.17
N GLY A 177 -7.63 9.94 9.06
CA GLY A 177 -9.07 9.86 8.86
C GLY A 177 -9.54 8.42 8.64
N ALA A 178 -10.66 8.03 9.25
CA ALA A 178 -11.51 7.00 8.66
C ALA A 178 -12.05 7.60 7.35
N LEU A 179 -11.27 7.44 6.28
CA LEU A 179 -11.68 7.80 4.93
C LEU A 179 -13.03 7.13 4.69
N ASP A 180 -14.02 7.94 4.28
CA ASP A 180 -15.34 7.46 3.88
C ASP A 180 -15.17 6.18 3.05
N GLU A 181 -15.99 5.16 3.32
CA GLU A 181 -15.84 3.83 2.69
C GLU A 181 -15.89 3.88 1.15
N SER A 182 -16.38 5.00 0.61
CA SER A 182 -16.56 5.31 -0.80
C SER A 182 -15.30 5.77 -1.53
N ASP A 183 -14.30 6.38 -0.88
CA ASP A 183 -13.10 6.91 -1.55
C ASP A 183 -11.84 6.65 -0.73
N ARG A 184 -11.16 5.55 -1.05
CA ARG A 184 -9.89 5.12 -0.41
C ARG A 184 -8.72 5.15 -1.39
N THR A 185 -8.85 5.94 -2.44
CA THR A 185 -7.80 6.26 -3.38
C THR A 185 -6.74 7.07 -2.63
N LEU A 186 -5.46 6.65 -2.64
CA LEU A 186 -4.41 7.46 -2.01
C LEU A 186 -4.36 8.84 -2.71
N PRO A 187 -4.03 9.94 -2.01
CA PRO A 187 -3.80 11.22 -2.68
C PRO A 187 -2.77 11.05 -3.81
N GLY A 188 -3.18 11.25 -5.08
CA GLY A 188 -2.32 11.05 -6.26
C GLY A 188 -2.38 9.66 -6.92
N GLU A 189 -3.20 8.74 -6.41
CA GLU A 189 -3.67 7.57 -7.16
C GLU A 189 -4.78 7.99 -8.11
N ASP A 190 -4.44 8.69 -9.19
CA ASP A 190 -5.33 8.65 -10.34
C ASP A 190 -5.36 7.19 -10.83
N ASP A 191 -6.52 6.65 -11.23
CA ASP A 191 -6.64 5.29 -11.82
C ASP A 191 -5.65 5.09 -13.01
N LEU A 192 -5.14 6.20 -13.54
CA LEU A 192 -4.17 6.33 -14.62
C LEU A 192 -2.71 5.99 -14.23
N ASN A 193 -2.36 5.93 -12.94
CA ASN A 193 -1.00 5.58 -12.50
C ASN A 193 -0.73 4.06 -12.46
N ARG A 194 -1.72 3.26 -12.89
CA ARG A 194 -1.67 1.78 -13.02
C ARG A 194 -1.37 1.30 -14.45
N THR A 195 -1.20 2.19 -15.43
CA THR A 195 -0.87 1.83 -16.82
C THR A 195 0.59 2.17 -17.16
N PRO A 196 1.47 1.18 -17.37
CA PRO A 196 2.82 1.43 -17.86
C PRO A 196 2.89 1.81 -19.34
N ASP A 197 1.84 1.60 -20.14
CA ASP A 197 1.81 1.93 -21.57
C ASP A 197 0.36 2.05 -22.07
N LEU A 198 -0.08 3.29 -22.36
CA LEU A 198 -1.08 3.61 -23.38
C LEU A 198 -0.58 4.79 -24.21
#